data_AF-A0A4R4H302-F1
#
_entry.id   AF-A0A4R4H302-F1
#
_cell.length_a   1.000
_cell.length_b   1.000
_cell.length_c   1.000
_cell.angle_alpha   90.00
_cell.angle_beta   90.00
_cell.angle_gamma   90.00
#
_symmetry.space_group_name_H-M   'P 1'
#
loop_
_entity.id
_entity.type
_entity.pdbx_description
1 polymer ?
#
loop_
_entity_poly.entity_id
_entity_poly.type
_entity_poly.pdbx_seq_one_letter_code
_entity_poly.pdbx_strand_id
1 'polypeptide(L)'
;MKPKTPIQKEVIRLSATLPELTNAQRTYAFHHCFKHYGRRTAKGVITCTECGHAWKSGHSLADTLCGCTCPNCGTALEITDTRKRVFVDNEYFSIITTCKGYQVIRFFFVRSRQKVGQKAEYSIFEVAQRWIAPDGKSETVARLRGFSLLYYDLWNEDSPMEIRRNNQHKVYDIDPICTYPRRRIIPEIKRNGFDGNLHGILPYDFFKAILSDSRAETLLKSGNIEHLRYFLSRPQVLDRCWNSYKIAMRNKYAITDISLWCDLVYLLERLGKDLRNPRFICPPDFKAAHDLYMGKRQVQLERERQQQHREWEAERLERERKRLEEMAKEKDEYIRKKAAFLNLVLTDGLIIVKVLQSVDEFYEEGKAMHHCVYANAYYNNENSLILSARIDERRIETVEVDLRTLKVVQSRGVCNSNTEYHDRIIKLVEDNAEQIRKRMKEAA
;
A
#
# COMPACT_ATOMS: atom_id res chain seq x y z
N MET A 1 17.42 -17.60 2.47
CA MET A 1 18.42 -16.70 3.12
C MET A 1 19.39 -17.53 3.95
N LYS A 2 20.61 -17.05 4.25
CA LYS A 2 21.50 -17.74 5.20
C LYS A 2 20.93 -17.68 6.63
N PRO A 3 20.72 -18.83 7.32
CA PRO A 3 20.21 -18.87 8.69
C PRO A 3 21.24 -18.26 9.65
N LYS A 4 20.81 -17.31 10.48
CA LYS A 4 21.70 -16.59 11.41
C LYS A 4 21.49 -17.01 12.85
N THR A 5 20.22 -17.10 13.29
CA THR A 5 19.88 -17.41 14.68
C THR A 5 19.96 -18.92 14.97
N PRO A 6 20.10 -19.34 16.24
CA PRO A 6 20.08 -20.76 16.61
C PRO A 6 18.81 -21.49 16.14
N ILE A 7 17.64 -20.89 16.35
CA ILE A 7 16.35 -21.45 15.89
C ILE A 7 16.30 -21.60 14.37
N GLN A 8 16.82 -20.64 13.61
CA GLN A 8 16.88 -20.73 12.14
C GLN A 8 17.77 -21.89 11.68
N LYS A 9 18.95 -22.04 12.28
CA LYS A 9 19.88 -23.13 11.94
C LYS A 9 19.29 -24.50 12.30
N GLU A 10 18.57 -24.58 13.41
CA GLU A 10 17.89 -25.81 13.81
C GLU A 10 16.72 -26.14 12.88
N VAL A 11 15.83 -25.17 12.61
CA VAL A 11 14.64 -25.34 11.77
C VAL A 11 15.03 -25.80 10.35
N ILE A 12 16.05 -25.20 9.72
CA ILE A 12 16.45 -25.63 8.38
C ILE A 12 17.01 -27.07 8.37
N ARG A 13 17.74 -27.46 9.42
CA ARG A 13 18.25 -28.83 9.58
C ARG A 13 17.10 -29.82 9.76
N LEU A 14 16.11 -29.49 10.60
CA LEU A 14 14.95 -30.35 10.85
C LEU A 14 14.00 -30.41 9.64
N SER A 15 13.85 -29.31 8.90
CA SER A 15 13.07 -29.25 7.67
C SER A 15 13.53 -30.28 6.65
N ALA A 16 14.84 -30.47 6.50
CA ALA A 16 15.40 -31.47 5.58
C ALA A 16 15.09 -32.92 6.00
N THR A 17 14.69 -33.17 7.25
CA THR A 17 14.37 -34.51 7.78
C THR A 17 12.88 -34.84 7.78
N LEU A 18 12.02 -33.89 7.36
CA LEU A 18 10.58 -34.14 7.30
C LEU A 18 10.28 -35.21 6.24
N PRO A 19 9.37 -36.16 6.53
CA PRO A 19 9.03 -37.22 5.59
C PRO A 19 8.32 -36.66 4.36
N GLU A 20 8.53 -37.32 3.22
CA GLU A 20 7.76 -37.06 2.01
C GLU A 20 6.26 -37.39 2.21
N LEU A 21 5.43 -36.88 1.30
CA LEU A 21 4.00 -37.19 1.29
C LEU A 21 3.77 -38.67 1.00
N THR A 22 3.00 -39.32 1.86
CA THR A 22 2.55 -40.69 1.64
C THR A 22 1.49 -40.74 0.53
N ASN A 23 1.30 -41.91 -0.09
CA ASN A 23 0.25 -42.10 -1.09
C ASN A 23 -1.14 -41.76 -0.55
N ALA A 24 -1.44 -42.12 0.70
CA ALA A 24 -2.70 -41.78 1.35
C ALA A 24 -2.92 -40.26 1.46
N GLN A 25 -1.88 -39.49 1.79
CA GLN A 25 -1.95 -38.03 1.84
C GLN A 25 -2.13 -37.42 0.46
N ARG A 26 -1.44 -37.95 -0.56
CA ARG A 26 -1.60 -37.50 -1.96
C ARG A 26 -3.03 -37.75 -2.47
N THR A 27 -3.53 -38.97 -2.30
CA THR A 27 -4.91 -39.33 -2.68
C THR A 27 -5.93 -38.46 -1.96
N TYR A 28 -5.74 -38.23 -0.66
CA TYR A 28 -6.62 -37.34 0.10
C TYR A 28 -6.63 -35.93 -0.47
N ALA A 29 -5.45 -35.35 -0.74
CA ALA A 29 -5.33 -34.01 -1.31
C ALA A 29 -6.03 -33.92 -2.68
N PHE A 30 -5.80 -34.87 -3.59
CA PHE A 30 -6.42 -34.83 -4.92
C PHE A 30 -7.94 -34.93 -4.87
N HIS A 31 -8.49 -35.68 -3.91
CA HIS A 31 -9.92 -35.86 -3.75
C HIS A 31 -10.63 -34.68 -3.05
N HIS A 32 -9.95 -33.97 -2.14
CA HIS A 32 -10.57 -32.94 -1.30
C HIS A 32 -10.19 -31.52 -1.67
N CYS A 33 -9.12 -31.32 -2.46
CA CYS A 33 -8.78 -29.99 -2.94
C CYS A 33 -9.69 -29.52 -4.06
N PHE A 34 -10.23 -30.42 -4.87
CA PHE A 34 -10.91 -30.05 -6.11
C PHE A 34 -12.31 -30.62 -6.17
N LYS A 35 -13.17 -29.91 -6.87
CA LYS A 35 -14.39 -30.49 -7.40
C LYS A 35 -14.04 -31.43 -8.55
N HIS A 36 -14.78 -32.53 -8.65
CA HIS A 36 -14.67 -33.48 -9.74
C HIS A 36 -15.90 -33.35 -10.62
N TYR A 37 -15.72 -33.33 -11.94
CA TYR A 37 -16.80 -32.97 -12.86
C TYR A 37 -17.24 -34.16 -13.73
N GLY A 38 -18.53 -34.17 -14.06
CA GLY A 38 -19.07 -34.96 -15.16
C GLY A 38 -19.54 -34.01 -16.25
N ARG A 39 -18.82 -33.93 -17.36
CA ARG A 39 -19.24 -33.05 -18.47
C ARG A 39 -20.35 -33.74 -19.25
N ARG A 40 -21.51 -33.11 -19.33
CA ARG A 40 -22.62 -33.59 -20.15
C ARG A 40 -22.72 -32.84 -21.47
N THR A 41 -22.99 -33.58 -22.53
CA THR A 41 -23.21 -33.06 -23.88
C THR A 41 -24.71 -32.90 -24.16
N ALA A 42 -25.06 -32.11 -25.18
CA ALA A 42 -26.46 -31.97 -25.63
C ALA A 42 -27.12 -33.31 -26.03
N LYS A 43 -26.32 -34.34 -26.36
CA LYS A 43 -26.79 -35.70 -26.65
C LYS A 43 -27.02 -36.56 -25.39
N GLY A 44 -26.93 -35.97 -24.19
CA GLY A 44 -27.10 -36.65 -22.90
C GLY A 44 -25.92 -37.53 -22.48
N VAL A 45 -24.80 -37.52 -23.23
CA VAL A 45 -23.59 -38.28 -22.85
C VAL A 45 -22.83 -37.51 -21.80
N ILE A 46 -22.61 -38.15 -20.64
CA ILE A 46 -21.79 -37.68 -19.54
C ILE A 46 -20.40 -38.29 -19.68
N THR A 47 -19.36 -37.50 -19.45
CA THR A 47 -17.98 -37.98 -19.40
C THR A 47 -17.34 -37.57 -18.09
N CYS A 48 -16.85 -38.55 -17.33
CA CYS A 48 -16.13 -38.34 -16.09
C CYS A 48 -14.79 -37.66 -16.37
N THR A 49 -14.49 -36.57 -15.67
CA THR A 49 -13.22 -35.87 -15.84
C THR A 49 -12.07 -36.49 -15.04
N GLU A 50 -12.34 -37.48 -14.17
CA GLU A 50 -11.31 -38.22 -13.43
C GLU A 50 -10.74 -39.42 -14.17
N CYS A 51 -11.60 -40.30 -14.69
CA CYS A 51 -11.15 -41.52 -15.38
C CYS A 51 -11.35 -41.47 -16.90
N GLY A 52 -12.04 -40.44 -17.42
CA GLY A 52 -12.33 -40.31 -18.85
C GLY A 52 -13.48 -41.19 -19.36
N HIS A 53 -14.08 -42.03 -18.52
CA HIS A 53 -15.19 -42.90 -18.90
C HIS A 53 -16.42 -42.08 -19.33
N ALA A 54 -17.11 -42.53 -20.37
CA ALA A 54 -18.30 -41.87 -20.90
C ALA A 54 -19.51 -42.81 -20.93
N TRP A 55 -20.67 -42.31 -20.51
CA TRP A 55 -21.92 -43.07 -20.44
C TRP A 55 -23.12 -42.15 -20.67
N LYS A 56 -24.31 -42.73 -20.86
CA LYS A 56 -25.58 -42.00 -20.86
C LYS A 56 -26.31 -42.32 -19.56
N SER A 57 -26.80 -41.29 -18.89
CA SER A 57 -27.66 -41.45 -17.71
C SER A 57 -29.13 -41.41 -18.10
N GLY A 58 -29.95 -42.21 -17.42
CA GLY A 58 -31.41 -42.21 -17.55
C GLY A 58 -32.12 -41.14 -16.71
N HIS A 59 -31.41 -40.40 -15.84
CA HIS A 59 -31.99 -39.52 -14.84
C HIS A 59 -31.43 -38.09 -14.91
N SER A 60 -31.61 -37.43 -16.06
CA SER A 60 -30.98 -36.14 -16.37
C SER A 60 -31.23 -35.01 -15.34
N LEU A 61 -32.44 -34.94 -14.76
CA LEU A 61 -32.79 -33.92 -13.76
C LEU A 61 -32.13 -34.20 -12.39
N ALA A 62 -32.14 -35.46 -11.95
CA ALA A 62 -31.54 -35.87 -10.68
C ALA A 62 -30.02 -35.67 -10.70
N ASP A 63 -29.38 -36.03 -11.81
CA ASP A 63 -27.95 -35.83 -12.02
C ASP A 63 -27.52 -34.35 -11.93
N THR A 64 -28.39 -33.44 -12.37
CA THR A 64 -28.13 -31.99 -12.33
C THR A 64 -28.30 -31.42 -10.93
N LEU A 65 -29.30 -31.89 -10.18
CA LEU A 65 -29.60 -31.36 -8.85
C LEU A 65 -28.70 -31.95 -7.76
N CYS A 66 -28.33 -33.22 -7.88
CA CYS A 66 -27.62 -33.96 -6.83
C CYS A 66 -26.20 -34.40 -7.21
N GLY A 67 -25.78 -34.17 -8.46
CA GLY A 67 -24.57 -34.79 -9.01
C GLY A 67 -24.77 -36.28 -9.31
N CYS A 68 -23.69 -36.97 -9.71
CA CYS A 68 -23.73 -38.42 -9.92
C CYS A 68 -22.40 -39.08 -9.58
N THR A 69 -22.43 -40.38 -9.32
CA THR A 69 -21.20 -41.16 -9.11
C THR A 69 -20.75 -41.80 -10.41
N CYS A 70 -19.47 -41.67 -10.75
CA CYS A 70 -18.93 -42.31 -11.93
C CYS A 70 -19.04 -43.84 -11.82
N PRO A 71 -19.67 -44.54 -12.79
CA PRO A 71 -19.86 -45.99 -12.73
C PRO A 71 -18.54 -46.78 -12.86
N ASN A 72 -17.48 -46.15 -13.37
CA ASN A 72 -16.19 -46.80 -13.60
C ASN A 72 -15.20 -46.59 -12.45
N CYS A 73 -15.10 -45.38 -11.90
CA CYS A 73 -14.11 -45.06 -10.86
C CYS A 73 -14.70 -44.74 -9.49
N GLY A 74 -16.02 -44.70 -9.35
CA GLY A 74 -16.70 -44.44 -8.07
C GLY A 74 -16.59 -43.00 -7.55
N THR A 75 -15.95 -42.09 -8.29
CA THR A 75 -15.83 -40.68 -7.89
C THR A 75 -17.19 -39.99 -7.96
N ALA A 76 -17.55 -39.23 -6.93
CA ALA A 76 -18.71 -38.34 -6.95
C ALA A 76 -18.41 -37.12 -7.84
N LEU A 77 -19.32 -36.81 -8.77
CA LEU A 77 -19.14 -35.80 -9.81
C LEU A 77 -20.24 -34.74 -9.76
N GLU A 78 -19.83 -33.48 -9.91
CA GLU A 78 -20.71 -32.36 -10.21
C GLU A 78 -20.97 -32.32 -11.73
N ILE A 79 -22.23 -32.45 -12.14
CA ILE A 79 -22.57 -32.47 -13.56
C ILE A 79 -22.60 -31.05 -14.11
N THR A 80 -21.84 -30.83 -15.20
CA THR A 80 -21.75 -29.53 -15.86
C THR A 80 -22.14 -29.64 -17.33
N ASP A 81 -23.12 -28.83 -17.73
CA ASP A 81 -23.54 -28.67 -19.12
C ASP A 81 -22.70 -27.57 -19.78
N THR A 82 -21.53 -27.93 -20.30
CA THR A 82 -20.59 -26.96 -20.88
C THR A 82 -19.89 -27.46 -22.14
N ARG A 83 -19.43 -26.51 -22.96
CA ARG A 83 -18.51 -26.77 -24.09
C ARG A 83 -17.05 -26.89 -23.65
N LYS A 84 -16.72 -26.42 -22.43
CA LYS A 84 -15.36 -26.53 -21.86
C LYS A 84 -14.94 -28.00 -21.77
N ARG A 85 -13.74 -28.31 -22.25
CA ARG A 85 -13.20 -29.68 -22.30
C ARG A 85 -12.04 -29.93 -21.35
N VAL A 86 -11.46 -28.88 -20.79
CA VAL A 86 -10.30 -28.94 -19.90
C VAL A 86 -10.61 -28.07 -18.69
N PHE A 87 -10.60 -28.66 -17.51
CA PHE A 87 -10.74 -28.00 -16.23
C PHE A 87 -9.37 -28.00 -15.57
N VAL A 88 -8.87 -26.82 -15.24
CA VAL A 88 -7.59 -26.63 -14.55
C VAL A 88 -7.90 -25.83 -13.32
N ASP A 89 -7.35 -26.27 -12.19
CA ASP A 89 -7.54 -25.61 -10.91
C ASP A 89 -6.29 -25.78 -10.05
N ASN A 90 -6.05 -24.82 -9.15
CA ASN A 90 -4.92 -24.86 -8.23
C ASN A 90 -5.37 -24.51 -6.82
N GLU A 91 -4.99 -25.32 -5.85
CA GLU A 91 -5.46 -25.18 -4.48
C GLU A 91 -4.36 -25.53 -3.47
N TYR A 92 -4.57 -25.11 -2.23
CA TYR A 92 -3.64 -25.40 -1.13
C TYR A 92 -4.14 -26.54 -0.24
N PHE A 93 -3.26 -27.51 0.00
CA PHE A 93 -3.44 -28.58 0.97
C PHE A 93 -2.49 -28.38 2.14
N SER A 94 -2.92 -28.69 3.37
CA SER A 94 -2.02 -28.62 4.53
C SER A 94 -1.95 -29.90 5.37
N ILE A 95 -0.83 -30.07 6.05
CA ILE A 95 -0.61 -31.11 7.06
C ILE A 95 -0.13 -30.44 8.35
N ILE A 96 -0.84 -30.71 9.44
CA ILE A 96 -0.47 -30.29 10.80
C ILE A 96 0.24 -31.46 11.50
N THR A 97 1.53 -31.28 11.79
CA THR A 97 2.37 -32.32 12.42
C THR A 97 3.33 -31.71 13.44
N THR A 98 4.20 -32.53 14.03
CA THR A 98 5.21 -32.11 14.99
C THR A 98 6.58 -32.65 14.59
N CYS A 99 7.65 -31.91 14.86
CA CYS A 99 9.03 -32.38 14.66
C CYS A 99 9.93 -31.88 15.79
N LYS A 100 10.54 -32.79 16.56
CA LYS A 100 11.48 -32.47 17.67
C LYS A 100 11.00 -31.34 18.60
N GLY A 101 9.74 -31.39 19.03
CA GLY A 101 9.14 -30.40 19.94
C GLY A 101 8.53 -29.17 19.25
N TYR A 102 8.78 -28.97 17.96
CA TYR A 102 8.12 -27.91 17.19
C TYR A 102 6.74 -28.37 16.72
N GLN A 103 5.76 -27.46 16.77
CA GLN A 103 4.55 -27.55 15.97
C GLN A 103 4.88 -27.14 14.53
N VAL A 104 4.52 -27.97 13.56
CA VAL A 104 4.85 -27.74 12.15
C VAL A 104 3.59 -27.80 11.29
N ILE A 105 3.41 -26.79 10.45
CA ILE A 105 2.32 -26.72 9.48
C ILE A 105 2.95 -26.69 8.10
N ARG A 106 2.70 -27.74 7.32
CA ARG A 106 3.25 -27.91 5.97
C ARG A 106 2.17 -27.56 4.96
N PHE A 107 2.50 -26.71 4.00
CA PHE A 107 1.61 -26.26 2.93
C PHE A 107 2.10 -26.80 1.59
N PHE A 108 1.17 -27.36 0.83
CA PHE A 108 1.41 -27.94 -0.47
C PHE A 108 0.54 -27.22 -1.50
N PHE A 109 1.14 -26.83 -2.61
CA PHE A 109 0.41 -26.35 -3.76
C PHE A 109 0.05 -27.53 -4.63
N VAL A 110 -1.24 -27.69 -4.90
CA VAL A 110 -1.79 -28.80 -5.66
C VAL A 110 -2.36 -28.23 -6.95
N ARG A 111 -2.07 -28.87 -8.08
CA ARG A 111 -2.68 -28.54 -9.37
C ARG A 111 -3.48 -29.72 -9.89
N SER A 112 -4.63 -29.43 -10.47
CA SER A 112 -5.43 -30.41 -11.22
C SER A 112 -5.53 -29.99 -12.68
N ARG A 113 -5.49 -30.99 -13.56
CA ARG A 113 -5.83 -30.86 -14.97
C ARG A 113 -6.73 -32.03 -15.36
N GLN A 114 -8.02 -31.75 -15.39
CA GLN A 114 -9.06 -32.72 -15.69
C GLN A 114 -9.55 -32.49 -17.12
N LYS A 115 -9.09 -33.31 -18.05
CA LYS A 115 -9.46 -33.22 -19.47
C LYS A 115 -10.48 -34.30 -19.81
N VAL A 116 -11.59 -33.88 -20.42
CA VAL A 116 -12.68 -34.76 -20.82
C VAL A 116 -12.18 -35.86 -21.76
N GLY A 117 -12.44 -37.11 -21.38
CA GLY A 117 -12.01 -38.32 -22.11
C GLY A 117 -10.57 -38.75 -21.82
N GLN A 118 -9.90 -38.14 -20.84
CA GLN A 118 -8.58 -38.54 -20.37
C GLN A 118 -8.61 -38.73 -18.85
N LYS A 119 -7.64 -39.48 -18.32
CA LYS A 119 -7.43 -39.58 -16.87
C LYS A 119 -6.94 -38.22 -16.35
N ALA A 120 -7.45 -37.80 -15.20
CA ALA A 120 -7.02 -36.56 -14.57
C ALA A 120 -5.53 -36.61 -14.21
N GLU A 121 -4.87 -35.48 -14.43
CA GLU A 121 -3.47 -35.26 -14.09
C GLU A 121 -3.41 -34.36 -12.86
N TYR A 122 -2.60 -34.74 -11.87
CA TYR A 122 -2.39 -33.97 -10.66
C TYR A 122 -0.91 -33.74 -10.40
N SER A 123 -0.56 -32.56 -9.91
CA SER A 123 0.74 -32.29 -9.32
C SER A 123 0.58 -31.76 -7.90
N ILE A 124 1.56 -32.07 -7.04
CA ILE A 124 1.58 -31.62 -5.66
C ILE A 124 3.03 -31.39 -5.24
N PHE A 125 3.29 -30.22 -4.68
CA PHE A 125 4.62 -29.87 -4.19
C PHE A 125 4.53 -29.02 -2.92
N GLU A 126 5.45 -29.27 -2.00
CA GLU A 126 5.55 -28.50 -0.76
C GLU A 126 6.13 -27.12 -1.05
N VAL A 127 5.44 -26.08 -0.58
CA VAL A 127 5.79 -24.68 -0.87
C VAL A 127 6.18 -23.88 0.35
N ALA A 128 5.62 -24.21 1.51
CA ALA A 128 5.87 -23.49 2.75
C ALA A 128 5.72 -24.39 3.96
N GLN A 129 6.47 -24.08 5.00
CA GLN A 129 6.41 -24.69 6.31
C GLN A 129 6.45 -23.58 7.35
N ARG A 130 5.50 -23.61 8.27
CA ARG A 130 5.50 -22.77 9.47
C ARG A 130 5.92 -23.61 10.65
N TRP A 131 7.03 -23.22 11.27
CA TRP A 131 7.60 -23.86 12.45
C TRP A 131 7.30 -22.99 13.66
N ILE A 132 6.66 -23.53 14.69
CA ILE A 132 6.31 -22.81 15.91
C ILE A 132 6.90 -23.59 17.09
N ALA A 133 7.76 -22.93 17.85
CA ALA A 133 8.35 -23.46 19.07
C ALA A 133 7.33 -23.43 20.22
N PRO A 134 7.53 -24.23 21.30
CA PRO A 134 6.67 -24.22 22.48
C PRO A 134 6.51 -22.86 23.17
N ASP A 135 7.46 -21.93 22.99
CA ASP A 135 7.41 -20.56 23.51
C ASP A 135 6.73 -19.56 22.56
N GLY A 136 6.15 -20.03 21.46
CA GLY A 136 5.47 -19.21 20.46
C GLY A 136 6.38 -18.51 19.46
N LYS A 137 7.72 -18.61 19.59
CA LYS A 137 8.63 -18.16 18.53
C LYS A 137 8.41 -19.00 17.28
N SER A 138 8.46 -18.38 16.12
CA SER A 138 8.25 -19.09 14.87
C SER A 138 9.26 -18.72 13.79
N GLU A 139 9.45 -19.63 12.84
CA GLU A 139 10.26 -19.44 11.64
C GLU A 139 9.51 -20.00 10.43
N THR A 140 9.78 -19.44 9.25
CA THR A 140 9.18 -19.88 7.99
C THR A 140 10.25 -20.40 7.06
N VAL A 141 10.07 -21.63 6.61
CA VAL A 141 10.81 -22.23 5.49
C VAL A 141 9.87 -22.27 4.31
N ALA A 142 10.26 -21.72 3.16
CA ALA A 142 9.40 -21.74 1.98
C ALA A 142 10.23 -21.77 0.71
N ARG A 143 9.61 -22.05 -0.44
CA ARG A 143 10.19 -21.86 -1.76
C ARG A 143 10.24 -20.38 -2.13
N LEU A 144 11.05 -20.05 -3.13
CA LEU A 144 11.02 -18.71 -3.72
C LEU A 144 9.68 -18.51 -4.41
N ARG A 145 9.27 -17.25 -4.43
CA ARG A 145 8.10 -16.81 -5.17
C ARG A 145 8.47 -15.69 -6.12
N GLY A 146 7.79 -15.66 -7.27
CA GLY A 146 7.79 -14.51 -8.13
C GLY A 146 7.17 -13.30 -7.41
N PHE A 147 7.73 -12.12 -7.64
CA PHE A 147 7.09 -10.87 -7.24
C PHE A 147 5.98 -10.55 -8.24
N SER A 148 4.74 -10.47 -7.77
CA SER A 148 3.60 -10.01 -8.57
C SER A 148 2.68 -9.17 -7.68
N LEU A 149 2.20 -8.06 -8.24
CA LEU A 149 1.19 -7.21 -7.61
C LEU A 149 -0.20 -7.87 -7.65
N LEU A 150 -0.41 -8.87 -8.52
CA LEU A 150 -1.71 -9.46 -8.81
C LEU A 150 -1.85 -10.91 -8.35
N TYR A 151 -0.74 -11.66 -8.26
CA TYR A 151 -0.78 -13.10 -8.00
C TYR A 151 0.07 -13.49 -6.80
N TYR A 152 -0.56 -14.11 -5.81
CA TYR A 152 0.12 -14.62 -4.63
C TYR A 152 0.57 -16.09 -4.74
N ASP A 153 0.29 -16.80 -5.84
CA ASP A 153 0.54 -18.26 -5.93
C ASP A 153 1.67 -18.64 -6.91
N LEU A 154 2.54 -17.68 -7.23
CA LEU A 154 3.66 -17.86 -8.16
C LEU A 154 4.88 -18.47 -7.47
N TRP A 155 4.80 -19.74 -7.08
CA TRP A 155 5.91 -20.50 -6.51
C TRP A 155 6.92 -20.94 -7.58
N ASN A 156 8.21 -20.79 -7.28
CA ASN A 156 9.27 -21.40 -8.09
C ASN A 156 9.53 -22.83 -7.58
N GLU A 157 9.03 -23.82 -8.33
CA GLU A 157 9.12 -25.25 -8.00
C GLU A 157 10.55 -25.79 -7.96
N ASP A 158 11.46 -25.20 -8.73
CA ASP A 158 12.88 -25.61 -8.76
C ASP A 158 13.70 -24.96 -7.64
N SER A 159 13.14 -23.97 -6.96
CA SER A 159 13.85 -23.28 -5.89
C SER A 159 13.88 -24.10 -4.58
N PRO A 160 15.00 -24.09 -3.84
CA PRO A 160 15.07 -24.83 -2.59
C PRO A 160 14.13 -24.27 -1.51
N MET A 161 13.73 -25.15 -0.59
CA MET A 161 13.05 -24.79 0.66
C MET A 161 14.05 -24.10 1.59
N GLU A 162 13.92 -22.80 1.77
CA GLU A 162 14.85 -21.99 2.56
C GLU A 162 14.13 -21.12 3.58
N ILE A 163 14.86 -20.73 4.63
CA ILE A 163 14.39 -19.72 5.58
C ILE A 163 14.15 -18.37 4.90
N ARG A 164 13.06 -17.73 5.30
CA ARG A 164 12.58 -16.46 4.78
C ARG A 164 12.81 -15.33 5.78
N ARG A 165 13.33 -14.18 5.29
CA ARG A 165 13.72 -13.02 6.12
C ARG A 165 12.55 -12.44 6.90
N ASN A 166 11.39 -12.34 6.27
CA ASN A 166 10.20 -11.79 6.89
C ASN A 166 9.21 -12.92 7.20
N ASN A 167 9.33 -13.46 8.41
CA ASN A 167 8.45 -14.50 8.93
C ASN A 167 7.00 -14.01 9.16
N GLN A 168 6.75 -12.69 9.18
CA GLN A 168 5.42 -12.10 9.36
C GLN A 168 4.79 -11.62 8.05
N HIS A 169 5.41 -11.92 6.91
CA HIS A 169 4.87 -11.50 5.64
C HIS A 169 3.60 -12.28 5.31
N LYS A 170 2.53 -11.57 4.96
CA LYS A 170 1.19 -12.15 4.65
C LYS A 170 1.16 -13.15 3.49
N VAL A 171 2.24 -13.23 2.72
CA VAL A 171 2.40 -14.18 1.59
C VAL A 171 2.44 -15.64 2.07
N TYR A 172 2.66 -15.85 3.37
CA TYR A 172 2.72 -17.16 4.01
C TYR A 172 1.50 -17.41 4.92
N ASP A 173 0.52 -16.51 4.92
CA ASP A 173 -0.78 -16.70 5.60
C ASP A 173 -1.71 -17.46 4.65
N ILE A 174 -1.29 -18.69 4.32
CA ILE A 174 -1.96 -19.55 3.34
C ILE A 174 -3.21 -20.13 3.99
N ASP A 175 -4.36 -19.94 3.35
CA ASP A 175 -5.62 -20.59 3.71
C ASP A 175 -5.81 -21.85 2.85
N PRO A 176 -5.56 -23.06 3.39
CA PRO A 176 -5.69 -24.29 2.64
C PRO A 176 -7.16 -24.70 2.53
N ILE A 177 -7.61 -25.03 1.32
CA ILE A 177 -8.98 -25.53 1.10
C ILE A 177 -9.26 -26.80 1.92
N CYS A 178 -8.23 -27.62 2.17
CA CYS A 178 -8.34 -28.76 3.06
C CYS A 178 -7.05 -29.06 3.83
N THR A 179 -7.22 -29.69 5.00
CA THR A 179 -6.13 -30.11 5.88
C THR A 179 -6.25 -31.60 6.20
N TYR A 180 -5.14 -32.34 6.11
CA TYR A 180 -5.15 -33.78 6.38
C TYR A 180 -5.69 -34.08 7.79
N PRO A 181 -6.63 -35.01 7.96
CA PRO A 181 -7.37 -35.19 9.21
C PRO A 181 -6.50 -35.71 10.36
N ARG A 182 -5.45 -36.50 10.06
CA ARG A 182 -4.56 -37.03 11.10
C ARG A 182 -3.53 -35.98 11.52
N ARG A 183 -3.91 -35.17 12.51
CA ARG A 183 -3.09 -34.07 13.05
C ARG A 183 -2.22 -34.55 14.21
N ARG A 184 -1.00 -34.02 14.32
CA ARG A 184 -0.17 -34.13 15.53
C ARG A 184 0.01 -32.74 16.13
N ILE A 185 -0.15 -32.66 17.45
CA ILE A 185 -0.21 -31.41 18.20
C ILE A 185 0.71 -31.53 19.42
N ILE A 186 1.56 -30.54 19.64
CA ILE A 186 2.45 -30.50 20.80
C ILE A 186 1.65 -30.36 22.12
N PRO A 187 2.15 -30.90 23.25
CA PRO A 187 1.45 -30.85 24.53
C PRO A 187 1.08 -29.44 24.99
N GLU A 188 1.90 -28.44 24.69
CA GLU A 188 1.71 -27.05 25.10
C GLU A 188 0.47 -26.42 24.48
N ILE A 189 0.19 -26.72 23.21
CA ILE A 189 -1.03 -26.28 22.52
C ILE A 189 -2.28 -26.88 23.19
N LYS A 190 -2.22 -28.17 23.56
CA LYS A 190 -3.32 -28.83 24.27
C LYS A 190 -3.53 -28.23 25.67
N ARG A 191 -2.43 -28.02 26.41
CA ARG A 191 -2.42 -27.36 27.73
C ARG A 191 -3.07 -25.96 27.66
N ASN A 192 -2.85 -25.24 26.57
CA ASN A 192 -3.35 -23.88 26.36
C ASN A 192 -4.79 -23.84 25.81
N GLY A 193 -5.51 -24.98 25.80
CA GLY A 193 -6.95 -25.02 25.59
C GLY A 193 -7.40 -25.43 24.19
N PHE A 194 -6.51 -25.92 23.32
CA PHE A 194 -6.91 -26.45 22.01
C PHE A 194 -7.78 -27.71 22.14
N ASP A 195 -9.01 -27.62 21.63
CA ASP A 195 -10.04 -28.68 21.69
C ASP A 195 -10.10 -29.54 20.42
N GLY A 196 -9.24 -29.27 19.43
CA GLY A 196 -9.25 -29.91 18.11
C GLY A 196 -9.83 -29.03 17.00
N ASN A 197 -10.54 -27.96 17.36
CA ASN A 197 -11.13 -26.99 16.45
C ASN A 197 -10.24 -25.74 16.33
N LEU A 198 -10.14 -25.20 15.11
CA LEU A 198 -9.43 -23.96 14.82
C LEU A 198 -10.37 -22.74 14.84
N HIS A 199 -11.68 -22.97 14.97
CA HIS A 199 -12.72 -21.95 15.12
C HIS A 199 -12.77 -20.91 13.98
N GLY A 200 -12.36 -21.29 12.77
CA GLY A 200 -12.29 -20.38 11.62
C GLY A 200 -11.08 -19.43 11.67
N ILE A 201 -10.07 -19.74 12.49
CA ILE A 201 -8.77 -19.06 12.52
C ILE A 201 -7.77 -19.93 11.75
N LEU A 202 -6.87 -19.30 10.98
CA LEU A 202 -5.83 -20.03 10.27
C LEU A 202 -4.95 -20.83 11.25
N PRO A 203 -4.52 -22.06 10.89
CA PRO A 203 -3.73 -22.92 11.77
C PRO A 203 -2.51 -22.22 12.39
N TYR A 204 -1.78 -21.44 11.60
CA TYR A 204 -0.59 -20.71 12.06
C TYR A 204 -0.93 -19.65 13.09
N ASP A 205 -1.90 -18.78 12.80
CA ASP A 205 -2.30 -17.68 13.67
C ASP A 205 -2.86 -18.21 14.99
N PHE A 206 -3.68 -19.26 14.92
CA PHE A 206 -4.26 -19.90 16.10
C PHE A 206 -3.17 -20.45 17.02
N PHE A 207 -2.32 -21.35 16.51
CA PHE A 207 -1.31 -22.02 17.34
C PHE A 207 -0.28 -21.04 17.88
N LYS A 208 0.16 -20.08 17.05
CA LYS A 208 1.10 -19.06 17.49
C LYS A 208 0.49 -18.22 18.61
N ALA A 209 -0.74 -17.74 18.44
CA ALA A 209 -1.38 -16.86 19.41
C ALA A 209 -1.50 -17.49 20.79
N ILE A 210 -2.00 -18.74 20.88
CA ILE A 210 -2.18 -19.40 22.18
C ILE A 210 -0.86 -19.79 22.83
N LEU A 211 0.24 -19.89 22.08
CA LEU A 211 1.58 -20.16 22.61
C LEU A 211 2.28 -18.88 23.07
N SER A 212 2.09 -17.77 22.35
CA SER A 212 2.80 -16.51 22.60
C SER A 212 2.07 -15.53 23.53
N ASP A 213 0.74 -15.63 23.64
CA ASP A 213 -0.08 -14.65 24.37
C ASP A 213 -1.10 -15.34 25.29
N SER A 214 -0.89 -15.21 26.61
CA SER A 214 -1.79 -15.78 27.62
C SER A 214 -3.21 -15.19 27.59
N ARG A 215 -3.40 -14.02 26.96
CA ARG A 215 -4.72 -13.43 26.73
C ARG A 215 -5.51 -14.25 25.72
N ALA A 216 -4.87 -14.77 24.68
CA ALA A 216 -5.50 -15.64 23.69
C ALA A 216 -5.94 -16.96 24.33
N GLU A 217 -5.09 -17.57 25.17
CA GLU A 217 -5.44 -18.73 25.99
C GLU A 217 -6.67 -18.44 26.88
N THR A 218 -6.70 -17.28 27.54
CA THR A 218 -7.82 -16.88 28.40
C THR A 218 -9.12 -16.76 27.61
N LEU A 219 -9.10 -16.12 26.44
CA LEU A 219 -10.27 -15.98 25.57
C LEU A 219 -10.76 -17.33 25.05
N LEU A 220 -9.83 -18.21 24.66
CA LEU A 220 -10.15 -19.57 24.21
C LEU A 220 -10.82 -20.39 25.32
N LYS A 221 -10.17 -20.48 26.49
CA LYS A 221 -10.67 -21.28 27.63
C LYS A 221 -11.97 -20.76 28.23
N SER A 222 -12.25 -19.46 28.06
CA SER A 222 -13.54 -18.87 28.47
C SER A 222 -14.65 -19.03 27.43
N GLY A 223 -14.39 -19.68 26.29
CA GLY A 223 -15.37 -19.87 25.22
C GLY A 223 -15.67 -18.60 24.42
N ASN A 224 -14.92 -17.52 24.62
CA ASN A 224 -15.11 -16.23 23.94
C ASN A 224 -14.47 -16.24 22.55
N ILE A 225 -14.88 -17.19 21.70
CA ILE A 225 -14.28 -17.48 20.39
C ILE A 225 -14.39 -16.28 19.43
N GLU A 226 -15.55 -15.61 19.38
CA GLU A 226 -15.74 -14.40 18.57
C GLU A 226 -14.76 -13.29 18.97
N HIS A 227 -14.57 -13.10 20.27
CA HIS A 227 -13.66 -12.08 20.79
C HIS A 227 -12.20 -12.44 20.48
N LEU A 228 -11.83 -13.73 20.60
CA LEU A 228 -10.52 -14.23 20.18
C LEU A 228 -10.26 -13.88 18.71
N ARG A 229 -11.17 -14.23 17.79
CA ARG A 229 -11.03 -13.90 16.37
C ARG A 229 -10.86 -12.41 16.13
N TYR A 230 -11.71 -11.60 16.76
CA TYR A 230 -11.67 -10.15 16.62
C TYR A 230 -10.30 -9.59 17.05
N PHE A 231 -9.80 -10.00 18.22
CA PHE A 231 -8.55 -9.50 18.76
C PHE A 231 -7.30 -10.00 18.02
N LEU A 232 -7.30 -11.23 17.49
CA LEU A 232 -6.20 -11.72 16.66
C LEU A 232 -6.02 -10.90 15.38
N SER A 233 -7.12 -10.46 14.78
CA SER A 233 -7.07 -9.56 13.61
C SER A 233 -6.67 -8.11 13.97
N ARG A 234 -6.75 -7.73 15.26
CA ARG A 234 -6.52 -6.36 15.75
C ARG A 234 -5.71 -6.34 17.07
N PRO A 235 -4.42 -6.73 17.05
CA PRO A 235 -3.61 -6.83 18.27
C PRO A 235 -3.54 -5.54 19.09
N GLN A 236 -3.45 -4.38 18.43
CA GLN A 236 -3.43 -3.07 19.09
C GLN A 236 -4.73 -2.78 19.86
N VAL A 237 -5.87 -3.27 19.37
CA VAL A 237 -7.15 -3.11 20.05
C VAL A 237 -7.21 -4.01 21.29
N LEU A 238 -6.66 -5.22 21.22
CA LEU A 238 -6.50 -6.07 22.40
C LEU A 238 -5.65 -5.38 23.47
N ASP A 239 -4.50 -4.81 23.09
CA ASP A 239 -3.60 -4.11 24.02
C ASP A 239 -4.32 -2.96 24.75
N ARG A 240 -5.07 -2.14 23.99
CA ARG A 240 -5.88 -1.04 24.54
C ARG A 240 -6.99 -1.54 25.45
N CYS A 241 -7.74 -2.55 25.02
CA CYS A 241 -9.00 -2.92 25.66
C CYS A 241 -8.84 -3.99 26.76
N TRP A 242 -7.71 -4.69 26.87
CA TRP A 242 -7.58 -5.89 27.72
C TRP A 242 -7.91 -5.64 29.20
N ASN A 243 -7.49 -4.51 29.76
CA ASN A 243 -7.80 -4.19 31.16
C ASN A 243 -9.29 -3.96 31.39
N SER A 244 -9.94 -3.21 30.50
CA SER A 244 -11.40 -3.02 30.49
C SER A 244 -12.14 -4.34 30.27
N TYR A 245 -11.62 -5.21 29.41
CA TYR A 245 -12.21 -6.50 29.09
C TYR A 245 -12.22 -7.43 30.31
N LYS A 246 -11.11 -7.49 31.07
CA LYS A 246 -11.05 -8.21 32.34
C LYS A 246 -12.10 -7.71 33.35
N ILE A 247 -12.37 -6.40 33.37
CA ILE A 247 -13.39 -5.81 34.25
C ILE A 247 -14.78 -6.25 33.80
N ALA A 248 -15.08 -6.19 32.50
CA ALA A 248 -16.34 -6.67 31.95
C ALA A 248 -16.57 -8.16 32.30
N MET A 249 -15.56 -9.01 32.13
CA MET A 249 -15.62 -10.42 32.52
C MET A 249 -15.92 -10.61 34.02
N ARG A 250 -15.23 -9.88 34.90
CA ARG A 250 -15.44 -9.97 36.37
C ARG A 250 -16.85 -9.56 36.78
N ASN A 251 -17.43 -8.59 36.08
CA ASN A 251 -18.81 -8.14 36.30
C ASN A 251 -19.85 -9.01 35.57
N LYS A 252 -19.43 -10.11 34.92
CA LYS A 252 -20.29 -10.97 34.11
C LYS A 252 -21.09 -10.20 33.05
N TYR A 253 -20.51 -9.13 32.53
CA TYR A 253 -21.13 -8.29 31.53
C TYR A 253 -21.10 -8.99 30.17
N ALA A 254 -22.28 -9.18 29.56
CA ALA A 254 -22.43 -9.84 28.27
C ALA A 254 -22.09 -8.88 27.13
N ILE A 255 -20.89 -8.99 26.58
CA ILE A 255 -20.48 -8.27 25.37
C ILE A 255 -20.99 -9.05 24.16
N THR A 256 -22.07 -8.58 23.55
CA THR A 256 -22.67 -9.21 22.35
C THR A 256 -21.99 -8.77 21.07
N ASP A 257 -21.58 -7.49 20.99
CA ASP A 257 -20.81 -6.93 19.89
C ASP A 257 -19.46 -6.42 20.41
N ILE A 258 -18.41 -7.21 20.17
CA ILE A 258 -17.05 -6.89 20.60
C ILE A 258 -16.47 -5.67 19.89
N SER A 259 -16.86 -5.44 18.63
CA SER A 259 -16.34 -4.30 17.86
C SER A 259 -16.91 -3.02 18.43
N LEU A 260 -18.22 -2.94 18.56
CA LEU A 260 -18.90 -1.75 19.07
C LEU A 260 -18.50 -1.49 20.53
N TRP A 261 -18.29 -2.54 21.33
CA TRP A 261 -17.79 -2.39 22.70
C TRP A 261 -16.36 -1.84 22.74
N CYS A 262 -15.47 -2.29 21.85
CA CYS A 262 -14.12 -1.73 21.72
C CYS A 262 -14.15 -0.26 21.26
N ASP A 263 -15.12 0.13 20.44
CA ASP A 263 -15.34 1.52 20.03
C ASP A 263 -15.79 2.38 21.22
N LEU A 264 -16.71 1.90 22.05
CA LEU A 264 -17.07 2.57 23.31
C LEU A 264 -15.83 2.79 24.18
N VAL A 265 -15.01 1.76 24.40
CA VAL A 265 -13.77 1.88 25.19
C VAL A 265 -12.83 2.93 24.60
N TYR A 266 -12.70 3.00 23.28
CA TYR A 266 -11.92 4.03 22.60
C TYR A 266 -12.49 5.43 22.83
N LEU A 267 -13.81 5.63 22.72
CA LEU A 267 -14.44 6.93 22.98
C LEU A 267 -14.20 7.39 24.42
N LEU A 268 -14.35 6.47 25.38
CA LEU A 268 -14.10 6.73 26.79
C LEU A 268 -12.66 7.18 27.02
N GLU A 269 -11.68 6.50 26.40
CA GLU A 269 -10.27 6.87 26.44
C GLU A 269 -10.04 8.29 25.89
N ARG A 270 -10.57 8.59 24.71
CA ARG A 270 -10.41 9.90 24.05
C ARG A 270 -11.08 11.04 24.80
N LEU A 271 -12.12 10.73 25.58
CA LEU A 271 -12.83 11.66 26.45
C LEU A 271 -12.27 11.71 27.89
N GLY A 272 -11.13 11.05 28.15
CA GLY A 272 -10.45 11.06 29.45
C GLY A 272 -11.26 10.40 30.57
N LYS A 273 -12.11 9.42 30.25
CA LYS A 273 -12.88 8.66 31.25
C LYS A 273 -12.04 7.52 31.83
N ASP A 274 -12.33 7.19 33.09
CA ASP A 274 -11.65 6.11 33.79
C ASP A 274 -12.08 4.74 33.26
N LEU A 275 -11.20 4.11 32.48
CA LEU A 275 -11.42 2.79 31.90
C LEU A 275 -11.39 1.66 32.93
N ARG A 276 -11.04 1.93 34.19
CA ARG A 276 -11.10 0.96 35.28
C ARG A 276 -12.44 0.96 36.02
N ASN A 277 -13.30 1.93 35.75
CA ASN A 277 -14.59 2.05 36.42
C ASN A 277 -15.67 1.22 35.68
N PRO A 278 -16.25 0.19 36.33
CA PRO A 278 -17.28 -0.66 35.71
C PRO A 278 -18.49 0.11 35.19
N ARG A 279 -18.83 1.27 35.78
CA ARG A 279 -19.96 2.10 35.35
C ARG A 279 -19.85 2.54 33.88
N PHE A 280 -18.63 2.75 33.38
CA PHE A 280 -18.41 3.16 31.99
C PHE A 280 -18.28 1.96 31.05
N ILE A 281 -17.69 0.87 31.54
CA ILE A 281 -17.32 -0.30 30.71
C ILE A 281 -18.46 -1.32 30.61
N CYS A 282 -19.34 -1.36 31.61
CA CYS A 282 -20.48 -2.26 31.73
C CYS A 282 -21.78 -1.44 31.87
N PRO A 283 -22.13 -0.57 30.92
CA PRO A 283 -23.35 0.23 31.00
C PRO A 283 -24.59 -0.67 30.93
N PRO A 284 -25.66 -0.41 31.71
CA PRO A 284 -26.91 -1.17 31.63
C PRO A 284 -27.57 -1.11 30.25
N ASP A 285 -27.57 0.09 29.64
CA ASP A 285 -27.95 0.30 28.24
C ASP A 285 -26.70 0.66 27.43
N PHE A 286 -26.18 -0.33 26.73
CA PHE A 286 -24.97 -0.20 25.94
C PHE A 286 -25.12 0.79 24.78
N LYS A 287 -26.26 0.77 24.08
CA LYS A 287 -26.48 1.62 22.91
C LYS A 287 -26.61 3.08 23.33
N ALA A 288 -27.41 3.35 24.35
CA ALA A 288 -27.55 4.70 24.88
C ALA A 288 -26.20 5.26 25.40
N ALA A 289 -25.39 4.43 26.07
CA ALA A 289 -24.06 4.84 26.50
C ALA A 289 -23.13 5.15 25.32
N HIS A 290 -23.08 4.26 24.32
CA HIS A 290 -22.29 4.46 23.11
C HIS A 290 -22.69 5.76 22.39
N ASP A 291 -23.98 5.97 22.13
CA ASP A 291 -24.49 7.15 21.42
C ASP A 291 -24.20 8.45 22.19
N LEU A 292 -24.32 8.43 23.52
CA LEU A 292 -23.96 9.55 24.38
C LEU A 292 -22.48 9.95 24.23
N TYR A 293 -21.57 8.98 24.26
CA TYR A 293 -20.13 9.26 24.16
C TYR A 293 -19.70 9.59 22.73
N MET A 294 -20.35 9.01 21.73
CA MET A 294 -20.20 9.41 20.32
C MET A 294 -20.57 10.87 20.12
N GLY A 295 -21.73 11.30 20.61
CA GLY A 295 -22.15 12.70 20.52
C GLY A 295 -21.16 13.65 21.20
N LYS A 296 -20.64 13.29 22.38
CA LYS A 296 -19.60 14.09 23.05
C LYS A 296 -18.31 14.18 22.25
N ARG A 297 -17.86 13.07 21.65
CA ARG A 297 -16.66 13.05 20.81
C ARG A 297 -16.85 13.87 19.53
N GLN A 298 -18.04 13.84 18.93
CA GLN A 298 -18.36 14.63 17.75
C GLN A 298 -18.25 16.13 18.02
N VAL A 299 -18.80 16.62 19.13
CA VAL A 299 -18.66 18.03 19.53
C VAL A 299 -17.20 18.44 19.73
N GLN A 300 -16.38 17.57 20.31
CA GLN A 300 -14.94 17.83 20.47
C GLN A 300 -14.23 17.91 19.11
N LEU A 301 -14.51 16.97 18.20
CA LEU A 301 -13.95 16.95 16.85
C LEU A 301 -14.37 18.18 16.04
N GLU A 302 -15.60 18.66 16.19
CA GLU A 302 -16.06 19.90 15.53
C GLU A 302 -15.29 21.12 16.00
N ARG A 303 -15.04 21.23 17.31
CA ARG A 303 -14.21 22.31 17.88
C ARG A 303 -12.76 22.23 17.38
N GLU A 304 -12.18 21.03 17.36
CA GLU A 304 -10.82 20.78 16.84
C GLU A 304 -10.73 21.19 15.35
N ARG A 305 -11.71 20.80 14.52
CA ARG A 305 -11.77 21.19 13.10
C ARG A 305 -11.91 22.70 12.92
N GLN A 306 -12.76 23.36 13.69
CA GLN A 306 -12.92 24.81 13.64
C GLN A 306 -11.63 25.53 14.04
N GLN A 307 -10.92 25.02 15.05
CA GLN A 307 -9.63 25.57 15.46
C GLN A 307 -8.57 25.39 14.36
N GLN A 308 -8.44 24.19 13.80
CA GLN A 308 -7.51 23.91 12.70
C GLN A 308 -7.82 24.78 11.48
N HIS A 309 -9.10 25.00 11.16
CA HIS A 309 -9.50 25.90 10.08
C HIS A 309 -9.05 27.33 10.33
N ARG A 310 -9.25 27.86 11.55
CA ARG A 310 -8.78 29.21 11.92
C ARG A 310 -7.27 29.34 11.86
N GLU A 311 -6.54 28.34 12.35
CA GLU A 311 -5.07 28.31 12.30
C GLU A 311 -4.58 28.27 10.85
N TRP A 312 -5.20 27.44 10.00
CA TRP A 312 -4.89 27.36 8.58
C TRP A 312 -5.19 28.66 7.83
N GLU A 313 -6.33 29.31 8.11
CA GLU A 313 -6.66 30.61 7.50
C GLU A 313 -5.70 31.71 7.94
N ALA A 314 -5.30 31.74 9.21
CA ALA A 314 -4.31 32.69 9.72
C ALA A 314 -2.94 32.46 9.06
N GLU A 315 -2.50 31.20 8.92
CA GLU A 315 -1.26 30.86 8.23
C GLU A 315 -1.31 31.22 6.74
N ARG A 316 -2.47 31.04 6.09
CA ARG A 316 -2.68 31.42 4.69
C ARG A 316 -2.55 32.95 4.52
N LEU A 317 -3.22 33.72 5.38
CA LEU A 317 -3.18 35.18 5.34
C LEU A 317 -1.77 35.71 5.62
N GLU A 318 -1.05 35.12 6.58
CA GLU A 318 0.32 35.51 6.88
C GLU A 318 1.29 35.18 5.73
N ARG A 319 1.12 34.04 5.06
CA ARG A 319 1.88 33.72 3.84
C ARG A 319 1.62 34.70 2.71
N GLU A 320 0.36 35.09 2.52
CA GLU A 320 -0.03 36.07 1.52
C GLU A 320 0.57 37.45 1.83
N ARG A 321 0.50 37.90 3.10
CA ARG A 321 1.12 39.13 3.56
C ARG A 321 2.63 39.14 3.32
N LYS A 322 3.34 38.08 3.74
CA LYS A 322 4.79 37.95 3.52
C LYS A 322 5.15 38.02 2.03
N ARG A 323 4.38 37.33 1.18
CA ARG A 323 4.60 37.37 -0.27
C ARG A 323 4.43 38.78 -0.83
N LEU A 324 3.41 39.52 -0.41
CA LEU A 324 3.21 40.91 -0.82
C LEU A 324 4.34 41.82 -0.32
N GLU A 325 4.80 41.63 0.91
CA GLU A 325 5.94 42.38 1.47
C GLU A 325 7.26 42.07 0.75
N GLU A 326 7.52 40.81 0.41
CA GLU A 326 8.69 40.39 -0.40
C GLU A 326 8.64 40.99 -1.80
N MET A 327 7.48 40.93 -2.47
CA MET A 327 7.30 41.56 -3.78
C MET A 327 7.52 43.09 -3.74
N ALA A 328 7.05 43.76 -2.68
CA ALA A 328 7.31 45.19 -2.50
C ALA A 328 8.80 45.47 -2.29
N LYS A 329 9.49 44.68 -1.46
CA LYS A 329 10.94 44.81 -1.23
C LYS A 329 11.75 44.59 -2.50
N GLU A 330 11.41 43.59 -3.32
CA GLU A 330 12.10 43.34 -4.60
C GLU A 330 11.94 44.51 -5.57
N LYS A 331 10.74 45.11 -5.63
CA LYS A 331 10.49 46.33 -6.43
C LYS A 331 11.37 47.49 -5.97
N ASP A 332 11.38 47.77 -4.66
CA ASP A 332 12.17 48.86 -4.08
C ASP A 332 13.68 48.63 -4.25
N GLU A 333 14.14 47.38 -4.07
CA GLU A 333 15.54 47.01 -4.21
C GLU A 333 16.02 47.17 -5.66
N TYR A 334 15.20 46.80 -6.65
CA TYR A 334 15.51 47.04 -8.06
C TYR A 334 15.71 48.52 -8.35
N ILE A 335 14.73 49.35 -7.95
CA ILE A 335 14.78 50.80 -8.15
C ILE A 335 16.04 51.37 -7.50
N ARG A 336 16.34 50.97 -6.26
CA ARG A 336 17.55 51.41 -5.55
C ARG A 336 18.84 51.01 -6.26
N LYS A 337 18.96 49.74 -6.68
CA LYS A 337 20.18 49.21 -7.32
C LYS A 337 20.41 49.78 -8.72
N LYS A 338 19.34 50.09 -9.45
CA LYS A 338 19.43 50.55 -10.85
C LYS A 338 19.10 52.02 -11.04
N ALA A 339 18.89 52.78 -9.96
CA ALA A 339 18.51 54.21 -9.96
C ALA A 339 19.31 55.06 -10.97
N ALA A 340 20.63 54.86 -11.04
CA ALA A 340 21.51 55.57 -11.95
C ALA A 340 21.17 55.36 -13.43
N PHE A 341 20.67 54.17 -13.78
CA PHE A 341 20.38 53.78 -15.16
C PHE A 341 18.91 53.99 -15.55
N LEU A 342 18.03 54.25 -14.58
CA LEU A 342 16.63 54.57 -14.86
C LEU A 342 16.56 55.79 -15.79
N ASN A 343 15.58 55.79 -16.68
CA ASN A 343 15.43 56.77 -17.77
C ASN A 343 16.60 56.84 -18.77
N LEU A 344 17.51 55.86 -18.81
CA LEU A 344 18.48 55.75 -19.90
C LEU A 344 17.76 55.32 -21.18
N VAL A 345 17.93 56.12 -22.23
CA VAL A 345 17.37 55.89 -23.57
C VAL A 345 18.50 56.05 -24.58
N LEU A 346 18.71 55.03 -25.39
CA LEU A 346 19.67 55.03 -26.51
C LEU A 346 18.89 54.97 -27.82
N THR A 347 19.27 55.75 -28.82
CA THR A 347 18.59 55.73 -30.11
C THR A 347 19.52 56.10 -31.26
N ASP A 348 19.26 55.52 -32.42
CA ASP A 348 19.86 55.89 -33.70
C ASP A 348 18.85 56.56 -34.66
N GLY A 349 17.70 57.00 -34.12
CA GLY A 349 16.59 57.60 -34.86
C GLY A 349 15.51 56.61 -35.28
N LEU A 350 15.83 55.33 -35.49
CA LEU A 350 14.85 54.29 -35.84
C LEU A 350 14.57 53.34 -34.66
N ILE A 351 15.62 52.87 -33.99
CA ILE A 351 15.52 51.96 -32.85
C ILE A 351 15.67 52.78 -31.57
N ILE A 352 14.82 52.49 -30.58
CA ILE A 352 14.89 53.07 -29.24
C ILE A 352 15.15 51.93 -28.26
N VAL A 353 16.27 51.98 -27.55
CA VAL A 353 16.63 51.01 -26.52
C VAL A 353 16.51 51.68 -25.16
N LYS A 354 15.60 51.18 -24.31
CA LYS A 354 15.32 51.74 -22.98
C LYS A 354 15.60 50.71 -21.90
N VAL A 355 16.17 51.14 -20.79
CA VAL A 355 16.26 50.29 -19.59
C VAL A 355 14.85 49.97 -19.09
N LEU A 356 14.60 48.74 -18.64
CA LEU A 356 13.34 48.39 -17.98
C LEU A 356 13.25 49.13 -16.64
N GLN A 357 12.19 49.88 -16.38
CA GLN A 357 12.15 50.84 -15.27
C GLN A 357 11.69 50.24 -13.93
N SER A 358 11.04 49.07 -13.96
CA SER A 358 10.51 48.42 -12.75
C SER A 358 10.41 46.91 -12.92
N VAL A 359 10.29 46.17 -11.81
CA VAL A 359 10.06 44.71 -11.84
C VAL A 359 8.77 44.34 -12.61
N ASP A 360 7.75 45.20 -12.61
CA ASP A 360 6.53 44.98 -13.39
C ASP A 360 6.82 45.06 -14.91
N GLU A 361 7.73 45.93 -15.36
CA GLU A 361 8.15 45.98 -16.76
C GLU A 361 8.93 44.72 -17.18
N PHE A 362 9.68 44.09 -16.27
CA PHE A 362 10.28 42.77 -16.55
C PHE A 362 9.21 41.71 -16.80
N TYR A 363 8.13 41.72 -16.00
CA TYR A 363 6.99 40.81 -16.19
C TYR A 363 6.32 41.02 -17.55
N GLU A 364 6.04 42.26 -17.91
CA GLU A 364 5.46 42.61 -19.21
C GLU A 364 6.38 42.25 -20.37
N GLU A 365 7.68 42.52 -20.24
CA GLU A 365 8.70 42.19 -21.24
C GLU A 365 8.78 40.68 -21.45
N GLY A 366 8.93 39.89 -20.39
CA GLY A 366 8.98 38.43 -20.47
C GLY A 366 7.70 37.82 -21.05
N LYS A 367 6.53 38.38 -20.73
CA LYS A 367 5.24 37.96 -21.29
C LYS A 367 5.12 38.28 -22.77
N ALA A 368 5.49 39.49 -23.19
CA ALA A 368 5.39 39.95 -24.58
C ALA A 368 6.41 39.27 -25.49
N MET A 369 7.61 39.00 -24.96
CA MET A 369 8.72 38.43 -25.71
C MET A 369 8.84 36.91 -25.54
N HIS A 370 7.96 36.28 -24.74
CA HIS A 370 7.97 34.84 -24.46
C HIS A 370 9.34 34.31 -24.01
N HIS A 371 10.03 35.06 -23.15
CA HIS A 371 11.31 34.64 -22.56
C HIS A 371 11.34 34.83 -21.05
N CYS A 372 12.40 34.31 -20.42
CA CYS A 372 12.46 34.07 -18.98
C CYS A 372 12.96 35.25 -18.14
N VAL A 373 13.04 36.46 -18.69
CA VAL A 373 13.68 37.62 -18.01
C VAL A 373 13.08 37.94 -16.63
N TYR A 374 11.76 37.77 -16.48
CA TYR A 374 11.08 37.90 -15.19
C TYR A 374 11.11 36.61 -14.37
N ALA A 375 10.83 35.47 -15.02
CA ALA A 375 10.75 34.17 -14.35
C ALA A 375 12.06 33.76 -13.67
N ASN A 376 13.20 34.20 -14.21
CA ASN A 376 14.53 33.98 -13.65
C ASN A 376 15.05 35.17 -12.82
N ALA A 377 14.19 36.14 -12.48
CA ALA A 377 14.49 37.29 -11.64
C ALA A 377 15.74 38.10 -12.09
N TYR A 378 15.87 38.40 -13.39
CA TYR A 378 17.05 39.10 -13.91
C TYR A 378 17.21 40.51 -13.32
N TYR A 379 16.12 41.10 -12.82
CA TYR A 379 16.14 42.35 -12.08
C TYR A 379 16.99 42.31 -10.80
N ASN A 380 17.23 41.13 -10.21
CA ASN A 380 18.06 40.96 -9.02
C ASN A 380 19.57 40.90 -9.33
N ASN A 381 19.98 40.80 -10.60
CA ASN A 381 21.39 40.70 -10.96
C ASN A 381 22.07 42.08 -10.88
N GLU A 382 23.01 42.22 -9.94
CA GLU A 382 23.70 43.48 -9.69
C GLU A 382 24.60 43.90 -10.87
N ASN A 383 25.16 42.92 -11.57
CA ASN A 383 26.13 43.15 -12.65
C ASN A 383 25.51 43.13 -14.04
N SER A 384 24.19 43.02 -14.17
CA SER A 384 23.54 43.12 -15.48
C SER A 384 22.56 44.28 -15.56
N LEU A 385 22.37 44.79 -16.77
CA LEU A 385 21.38 45.81 -17.09
C LEU A 385 20.54 45.30 -18.25
N ILE A 386 19.23 45.21 -18.02
CA ILE A 386 18.28 44.72 -19.02
C ILE A 386 17.62 45.91 -19.70
N LEU A 387 17.65 45.90 -21.03
CA LEU A 387 17.06 46.92 -21.89
C LEU A 387 16.06 46.30 -22.85
N SER A 388 15.01 47.04 -23.17
CA SER A 388 14.02 46.73 -24.21
C SER A 388 14.32 47.57 -25.44
N ALA A 389 14.68 46.92 -26.54
CA ALA A 389 14.79 47.53 -27.85
C ALA A 389 13.40 47.57 -28.52
N ARG A 390 13.03 48.73 -29.03
CA ARG A 390 11.72 48.99 -29.64
C ARG A 390 11.86 49.77 -30.94
N ILE A 391 10.93 49.53 -31.86
CA ILE A 391 10.64 50.40 -33.00
C ILE A 391 9.20 50.85 -32.81
N ASP A 392 8.99 52.16 -32.78
CA ASP A 392 7.76 52.78 -32.28
C ASP A 392 7.39 52.24 -30.89
N GLU A 393 6.19 51.65 -30.75
CA GLU A 393 5.69 51.03 -29.51
C GLU A 393 5.91 49.51 -29.46
N ARG A 394 6.50 48.91 -30.51
CA ARG A 394 6.67 47.46 -30.61
C ARG A 394 8.03 47.02 -30.06
N ARG A 395 8.01 46.09 -29.12
CA ARG A 395 9.21 45.39 -28.61
C ARG A 395 9.79 44.49 -29.70
N ILE A 396 11.08 44.63 -29.97
CA ILE A 396 11.80 43.86 -30.99
C ILE A 396 12.80 42.88 -30.38
N GLU A 397 13.63 43.32 -29.43
CA GLU A 397 14.55 42.46 -28.67
C GLU A 397 14.72 42.95 -27.24
N THR A 398 15.00 42.01 -26.34
CA THR A 398 15.46 42.30 -24.98
C THR A 398 16.95 42.06 -24.91
N VAL A 399 17.68 43.06 -24.42
CA VAL A 399 19.14 43.14 -24.39
C VAL A 399 19.62 43.05 -22.95
N GLU A 400 20.62 42.21 -22.70
CA GLU A 400 21.34 42.13 -21.42
C GLU A 400 22.77 42.64 -21.61
N VAL A 401 23.14 43.65 -20.84
CA VAL A 401 24.48 44.24 -20.80
C VAL A 401 25.16 43.88 -19.48
N ASP A 402 26.39 43.38 -19.52
CA ASP A 402 27.20 43.19 -18.32
C ASP A 402 27.82 44.52 -17.90
N LEU A 403 27.48 45.02 -16.71
CA LEU A 403 27.93 46.30 -16.17
C LEU A 403 29.43 46.34 -15.84
N ARG A 404 30.10 45.18 -15.71
CA ARG A 404 31.55 45.12 -15.43
C ARG A 404 32.37 45.30 -16.70
N THR A 405 31.90 44.73 -17.81
CA THR A 405 32.61 44.76 -19.10
C THR A 405 32.04 45.80 -20.06
N LEU A 406 30.81 46.25 -19.82
CA LEU A 406 29.99 47.13 -20.66
C LEU A 406 29.75 46.57 -22.06
N LYS A 407 29.67 45.23 -22.17
CA LYS A 407 29.37 44.51 -23.41
C LYS A 407 28.00 43.86 -23.37
N VAL A 408 27.40 43.68 -24.54
CA VAL A 408 26.15 42.94 -24.67
C VAL A 408 26.46 41.44 -24.52
N VAL A 409 25.84 40.81 -23.51
CA VAL A 409 25.97 39.36 -23.27
C VAL A 409 24.92 38.60 -24.06
N GLN A 410 23.72 39.17 -24.16
CA GLN A 410 22.59 38.55 -24.84
C GLN A 410 21.68 39.62 -25.43
N SER A 411 21.20 39.38 -26.66
CA SER A 411 20.12 40.16 -27.27
C SER A 411 19.17 39.17 -27.94
N ARG A 412 17.89 39.17 -27.58
CA ARG A 412 16.93 38.16 -28.07
C ARG A 412 15.56 38.76 -28.30
N GLY A 413 14.98 38.45 -29.46
CA GLY A 413 13.60 38.68 -29.82
C GLY A 413 12.64 37.65 -29.25
N VAL A 414 11.41 37.67 -29.78
CA VAL A 414 10.32 36.79 -29.32
C VAL A 414 10.74 35.32 -29.42
N CYS A 415 10.46 34.53 -28.36
CA CYS A 415 10.83 33.11 -28.26
C CYS A 415 12.34 32.83 -28.42
N ASN A 416 13.19 33.74 -27.93
CA ASN A 416 14.65 33.64 -28.01
C ASN A 416 15.23 33.60 -29.44
N SER A 417 14.53 34.20 -30.41
CA SER A 417 15.03 34.34 -31.79
C SER A 417 15.88 35.59 -31.98
N ASN A 418 16.70 35.63 -33.04
CA ASN A 418 17.36 36.87 -33.47
C ASN A 418 16.45 37.58 -34.49
N THR A 419 16.35 38.90 -34.40
CA THR A 419 15.61 39.73 -35.36
C THR A 419 16.52 40.22 -36.48
N GLU A 420 15.95 40.77 -37.55
CA GLU A 420 16.71 41.41 -38.63
C GLU A 420 17.52 42.64 -38.17
N TYR A 421 17.20 43.17 -36.97
CA TYR A 421 17.88 44.31 -36.37
C TYR A 421 18.92 43.91 -35.31
N HIS A 422 19.13 42.61 -35.09
CA HIS A 422 19.96 42.07 -34.00
C HIS A 422 21.35 42.72 -33.91
N ASP A 423 22.13 42.69 -35.00
CA ASP A 423 23.49 43.23 -35.02
C ASP A 423 23.49 44.76 -34.86
N ARG A 424 22.44 45.43 -35.35
CA ARG A 424 22.25 46.88 -35.23
C ARG A 424 21.95 47.27 -33.78
N ILE A 425 21.15 46.49 -33.07
CA ILE A 425 20.83 46.70 -31.64
C ILE A 425 22.08 46.50 -30.79
N ILE A 426 22.85 45.44 -31.02
CA ILE A 426 24.11 45.19 -30.30
C ILE A 426 25.06 46.37 -30.49
N LYS A 427 25.29 46.77 -31.74
CA LYS A 427 26.18 47.89 -32.06
C LYS A 427 25.70 49.20 -31.43
N LEU A 428 24.41 49.50 -31.48
CA LEU A 428 23.83 50.70 -30.87
C LEU A 428 24.10 50.76 -29.36
N VAL A 429 23.98 49.63 -28.65
CA VAL A 429 24.21 49.57 -27.21
C VAL A 429 25.71 49.67 -26.88
N GLU A 430 26.58 48.98 -27.63
CA GLU A 430 28.03 49.00 -27.41
C GLU A 430 28.67 50.36 -27.78
N ASP A 431 28.26 50.99 -28.89
CA ASP A 431 28.74 52.32 -29.30
C ASP A 431 28.38 53.40 -28.25
N ASN A 432 27.34 53.17 -27.44
CA ASN A 432 26.90 54.06 -26.37
C ASN A 432 27.33 53.60 -24.96
N ALA A 433 28.24 52.64 -24.85
CA ALA A 433 28.72 52.11 -23.57
C ALA A 433 29.31 53.18 -22.64
N GLU A 434 29.91 54.26 -23.18
CA GLU A 434 30.43 55.37 -22.39
C GLU A 434 29.32 56.13 -21.63
N GLN A 435 28.09 56.19 -22.15
CA GLN A 435 26.97 56.80 -21.44
C GLN A 435 26.60 55.99 -20.19
N ILE A 436 26.62 54.65 -20.29
CA ILE A 436 26.41 53.73 -19.17
C ILE A 436 27.55 53.91 -18.15
N ARG A 437 28.80 53.97 -18.62
CA ARG A 437 29.98 54.19 -17.76
C ARG A 437 29.93 55.52 -17.01
N LYS A 438 29.46 56.59 -17.66
CA LYS A 438 29.32 57.91 -17.02
C LYS A 438 28.33 57.84 -15.87
N ARG A 439 27.18 57.21 -16.06
CA ARG A 439 26.17 57.03 -15.00
C ARG A 439 26.65 56.14 -13.85
N MET A 440 27.50 55.15 -14.12
CA MET A 440 28.16 54.36 -13.08
C MET A 440 29.09 55.22 -12.21
N LYS A 441 29.86 56.13 -12.82
CA LYS A 441 30.78 57.03 -12.11
C LYS A 441 30.06 58.11 -11.32
N GLU A 442 28.88 58.55 -11.77
CA GLU A 442 28.04 59.53 -11.07
C GLU A 442 27.29 58.93 -9.87
N ALA A 443 27.15 57.61 -9.84
CA ALA A 443 26.46 56.87 -8.78
C ALA A 443 27.40 56.21 -7.75
N ALA A 444 28.71 56.17 -8.04
CA ALA A 444 29.77 55.70 -7.16
C ALA A 444 30.30 56.86 -6.30
#